data_AF-A0A816KTZ1-F1
#
_entry.id   AF-A0A816KTZ1-F1
#
_cell.length_a   1.000
_cell.length_b   1.000
_cell.length_c   1.000
_cell.angle_alpha   90.00
_cell.angle_beta   90.00
_cell.angle_gamma   90.00
#
_symmetry.space_group_name_H-M   'P 1'
#
loop_
_entity.id
_entity.type
_entity.pdbx_description
1 polymer ?
#
loop_
_entity_poly.entity_id
_entity_poly.type
_entity_poly.pdbx_seq_one_letter_code
_entity_poly.pdbx_strand_id
1 'polypeptide(L)'
;MSLSCAIETCKCKSRAICHCCNTKLCADHLKAHVDLINSQTHPLANEINTLDNQLSLLNVDEVIGKCRQKLDKWRHECHATVDRFYEEKCQELQQRCVEKRDINQFEENGIVVDADPLIINQNLVYIEQWTSNELDLSTLSSPYRTIACSQDSWAATTSNNHFLLIDQYPNLCLYDK
;
A
#
# COMPACT_ATOMS: atom_id res chain seq x y z
N MET A 1 67.70 13.97 -69.84
CA MET A 1 67.11 15.32 -69.98
C MET A 1 66.49 15.72 -68.65
N SER A 2 66.94 16.81 -68.03
CA SER A 2 66.43 17.27 -66.74
C SER A 2 65.32 18.30 -66.93
N LEU A 3 64.12 18.03 -66.41
CA LEU A 3 62.95 18.88 -66.57
C LEU A 3 62.71 19.75 -65.34
N SER A 4 62.30 21.00 -65.57
CA SER A 4 61.96 22.01 -64.56
C SER A 4 60.64 21.70 -63.84
N CYS A 5 60.54 22.16 -62.59
CA CYS A 5 59.37 22.03 -61.70
C CYS A 5 58.13 22.77 -62.26
N ALA A 6 56.94 22.40 -61.78
CA ALA A 6 55.66 23.03 -62.17
C ALA A 6 55.42 24.42 -61.52
N ILE A 7 56.25 24.82 -60.57
CA ILE A 7 56.23 26.16 -59.96
C ILE A 7 57.19 27.05 -60.76
N GLU A 8 56.68 28.13 -61.35
CA GLU A 8 57.44 29.02 -62.26
C GLU A 8 58.70 29.63 -61.62
N THR A 9 58.74 29.75 -60.29
CA THR A 9 59.86 30.32 -59.53
C THR A 9 60.89 29.29 -59.05
N CYS A 10 60.65 27.98 -59.25
CA CYS A 10 61.48 26.92 -58.68
C CYS A 10 62.60 26.49 -59.64
N LYS A 11 63.85 26.86 -59.31
CA LYS A 11 65.06 26.50 -60.09
C LYS A 11 65.52 25.04 -59.93
N CYS A 12 64.83 24.24 -59.12
CA CYS A 12 65.26 22.89 -58.77
C CYS A 12 64.84 21.83 -59.80
N LYS A 13 65.78 20.95 -60.18
CA LYS A 13 65.54 19.78 -61.05
C LYS A 13 64.89 18.67 -60.23
N SER A 14 63.60 18.44 -60.45
CA SER A 14 62.85 17.38 -59.78
C SER A 14 63.18 16.00 -60.39
N ARG A 15 63.45 15.00 -59.53
CA ARG A 15 63.69 13.59 -59.93
C ARG A 15 62.55 12.63 -59.53
N ALA A 16 61.52 13.15 -58.88
CA ALA A 16 60.40 12.37 -58.35
C ALA A 16 59.09 13.12 -58.60
N ILE A 17 58.00 12.38 -58.75
CA ILE A 17 56.66 12.92 -58.96
C ILE A 17 55.90 12.76 -57.64
N CYS A 18 55.19 13.80 -57.21
CA CYS A 18 54.27 13.72 -56.09
C CYS A 18 53.09 12.82 -56.47
N HIS A 19 52.84 11.77 -55.70
CA HIS A 19 51.76 10.84 -56.00
C HIS A 19 50.36 11.46 -55.78
N CYS A 20 50.23 12.40 -54.84
CA CYS A 20 48.93 13.00 -54.48
C CYS A 20 48.35 13.89 -55.58
N CYS A 21 49.20 14.55 -56.38
CA CYS A 21 48.78 15.52 -57.39
C CYS A 21 49.45 15.30 -58.75
N ASN A 22 50.23 14.23 -58.89
CA ASN A 22 50.94 13.83 -60.11
C ASN A 22 51.84 14.94 -60.71
N THR A 23 52.30 15.86 -59.86
CA THR A 23 53.18 16.98 -60.25
C THR A 23 54.63 16.72 -59.81
N LYS A 24 55.58 17.43 -60.43
CA LYS A 24 57.01 17.27 -60.13
C LYS A 24 57.33 17.75 -58.71
N LEU A 25 57.80 16.83 -57.86
CA LEU A 25 58.09 17.09 -56.45
C LEU A 25 59.33 17.99 -56.32
N CYS A 26 59.18 19.13 -55.63
CA CYS A 26 60.26 19.99 -55.16
C CYS A 26 60.09 20.25 -53.65
N ALA A 27 61.12 20.81 -53.00
CA ALA A 27 61.08 21.09 -51.56
C ALA A 27 59.93 22.04 -51.17
N ASP A 28 59.67 23.07 -51.97
CA ASP A 28 58.58 24.03 -51.71
C ASP A 28 57.20 23.39 -51.86
N HIS A 29 57.05 22.48 -52.83
CA HIS A 29 55.82 21.72 -53.03
C HIS A 29 55.55 20.73 -51.88
N LEU A 30 56.60 20.04 -51.40
CA LEU A 30 56.49 19.18 -50.23
C LEU A 30 56.12 20.00 -48.99
N LYS A 31 56.73 21.17 -48.81
CA LYS A 31 56.41 22.10 -47.73
C LYS A 31 54.95 22.55 -47.80
N ALA A 32 54.43 22.91 -48.97
CA ALA A 32 53.02 23.27 -49.13
C ALA A 32 52.05 22.13 -48.75
N HIS A 33 52.39 20.88 -49.07
CA HIS A 33 51.60 19.72 -48.63
C HIS A 33 51.68 19.50 -47.12
N VAL A 34 52.86 19.63 -46.52
CA VAL A 34 53.04 19.54 -45.07
C VAL A 34 52.27 20.65 -44.37
N ASP A 35 52.32 21.88 -44.88
CA ASP A 35 51.58 23.03 -44.35
C ASP A 35 50.08 22.82 -44.45
N LEU A 36 49.58 22.28 -45.58
CA LEU A 36 48.17 21.92 -45.75
C LEU A 36 47.74 20.82 -44.76
N ILE A 37 48.52 19.75 -44.64
CA ILE A 37 48.24 18.66 -43.69
C ILE A 37 48.24 19.20 -42.26
N ASN A 38 49.22 20.01 -41.88
CA ASN A 38 49.29 20.63 -40.56
C ASN A 38 48.08 21.54 -40.31
N SER A 39 47.66 22.33 -41.30
CA SER A 39 46.50 23.22 -41.20
C SER A 39 45.19 22.46 -40.96
N GLN A 40 45.08 21.21 -41.44
CA GLN A 40 43.92 20.35 -41.23
C GLN A 40 44.04 19.51 -39.95
N THR A 41 45.25 19.08 -39.60
CA THR A 41 45.50 18.19 -38.45
C THR A 41 45.39 18.95 -37.12
N HIS A 42 45.85 20.21 -37.07
CA HIS A 42 45.79 21.02 -35.85
C HIS A 42 44.35 21.28 -35.34
N PRO A 43 43.39 21.69 -36.19
CA PRO A 43 41.99 21.82 -35.78
C PRO A 43 41.41 20.52 -35.23
N LEU A 44 41.67 19.38 -35.88
CA LEU A 44 41.19 18.08 -35.41
C LEU A 44 41.77 17.71 -34.04
N ALA A 45 43.07 17.96 -33.82
CA ALA A 45 43.68 17.76 -32.51
C ALA A 45 43.04 18.64 -31.43
N ASN A 46 42.73 19.90 -31.77
CA ASN A 46 42.04 20.81 -30.85
C ASN A 46 40.61 20.36 -30.54
N GLU A 47 39.86 19.86 -31.54
CA GLU A 47 38.53 19.31 -31.34
C GLU A 47 38.57 18.06 -30.44
N ILE A 48 39.50 17.13 -30.70
CA ILE A 48 39.71 15.94 -29.86
C ILE A 48 40.01 16.35 -28.42
N ASN A 49 40.92 17.31 -28.21
CA ASN A 49 41.25 17.81 -26.87
C ASN A 49 40.05 18.51 -26.21
N THR A 50 39.22 19.21 -26.97
CA THR A 50 38.00 19.85 -26.45
C THR A 50 36.99 18.80 -26.00
N LEU A 51 36.77 17.77 -26.82
CA LEU A 51 35.88 16.65 -26.49
C LEU A 51 36.38 15.87 -25.27
N ASP A 52 37.68 15.64 -25.16
CA ASP A 52 38.30 14.96 -24.01
C ASP A 52 38.11 15.75 -22.70
N ASN A 53 38.29 17.07 -22.75
CA ASN A 53 38.00 17.96 -21.62
C ASN A 53 36.50 17.96 -21.26
N GLN A 54 35.61 17.96 -22.25
CA GLN A 54 34.16 17.88 -22.03
C GLN A 54 33.75 16.54 -21.42
N LEU A 55 34.35 15.43 -21.88
CA LEU A 55 34.14 14.10 -21.30
C LEU A 55 34.66 14.03 -19.86
N SER A 56 35.81 14.64 -19.58
CA SER A 56 36.37 14.73 -18.23
C SER A 56 35.51 15.58 -17.28
N LEU A 57 34.78 16.57 -17.80
CA LEU A 57 33.83 17.38 -17.03
C LEU A 57 32.54 16.62 -16.69
N LEU A 58 32.19 15.58 -17.44
CA LEU A 58 31.08 14.70 -17.08
C LEU A 58 31.53 13.88 -15.87
N ASN A 59 31.24 14.38 -14.67
CA ASN A 59 31.54 13.72 -13.41
C ASN A 59 30.60 12.52 -13.22
N VAL A 60 30.84 11.46 -14.00
CA VAL A 60 30.06 10.21 -14.00
C VAL A 60 30.08 9.59 -12.61
N ASP A 61 31.20 9.67 -11.90
CA ASP A 61 31.33 9.17 -10.54
C ASP A 61 30.42 9.90 -9.55
N GLU A 62 30.27 11.22 -9.69
CA GLU A 62 29.32 11.99 -8.88
C GLU A 62 27.86 11.61 -9.19
N VAL A 63 27.51 11.40 -10.47
CA VAL A 63 26.17 10.96 -10.85
C VAL A 63 25.88 9.56 -10.29
N ILE A 64 26.81 8.62 -10.46
CA ILE A 64 26.71 7.27 -9.91
C ILE A 64 26.61 7.33 -8.37
N GLY A 65 27.41 8.17 -7.72
CA GLY A 65 27.40 8.38 -6.28
C GLY A 65 26.03 8.86 -5.78
N LYS A 66 25.45 9.87 -6.43
CA LYS A 66 24.10 10.38 -6.10
C LYS A 66 23.02 9.31 -6.30
N CYS A 67 23.10 8.51 -7.36
CA CYS A 67 22.17 7.41 -7.60
C CYS A 67 22.27 6.33 -6.51
N ARG A 68 23.49 5.94 -6.12
CA ARG A 68 23.72 4.97 -5.04
C ARG A 68 23.17 5.46 -3.71
N GLN A 69 23.42 6.73 -3.35
CA GLN A 69 22.85 7.33 -2.14
C GLN A 69 21.33 7.28 -2.09
N LYS A 70 20.65 7.54 -3.22
CA LYS A 70 19.18 7.44 -3.30
C LYS A 70 18.70 6.00 -3.10
N LEU A 71 19.37 5.03 -3.74
CA LEU A 71 19.04 3.62 -3.59
C LEU A 71 19.22 3.14 -2.15
N ASP A 72 20.32 3.54 -1.50
CA ASP A 72 20.57 3.20 -0.11
C ASP A 72 19.51 3.83 0.81
N LYS A 73 19.15 5.10 0.57
CA LYS A 73 18.07 5.76 1.31
C LYS A 73 16.75 5.00 1.20
N TRP A 74 16.32 4.67 -0.02
CA TRP A 74 15.09 3.90 -0.24
C TRP A 74 15.13 2.53 0.42
N ARG A 75 16.26 1.83 0.35
CA ARG A 75 16.45 0.55 1.03
C ARG A 75 16.21 0.68 2.53
N HIS A 76 16.82 1.66 3.19
CA HIS A 76 16.65 1.88 4.62
C HIS A 76 15.21 2.26 4.98
N GLU A 77 14.59 3.16 4.21
CA GLU A 77 13.20 3.60 4.45
C GLU A 77 12.20 2.45 4.31
N CYS A 78 12.37 1.58 3.31
CA CYS A 78 11.54 0.40 3.13
C CYS A 78 11.66 -0.57 4.31
N HIS A 79 12.89 -0.90 4.72
CA HIS A 79 13.11 -1.79 5.87
C HIS A 79 12.48 -1.21 7.15
N ALA A 80 12.74 0.07 7.45
CA ALA A 80 12.17 0.73 8.62
C ALA A 80 10.64 0.75 8.61
N THR A 81 10.02 0.91 7.43
CA THR A 81 8.55 0.88 7.31
C THR A 81 7.99 -0.51 7.59
N VAL A 82 8.63 -1.56 7.09
CA VAL A 82 8.24 -2.95 7.32
C VAL A 82 8.39 -3.31 8.80
N ASP A 83 9.52 -2.96 9.40
CA ASP A 83 9.80 -3.25 10.81
C ASP A 83 8.79 -2.55 11.72
N ARG A 84 8.50 -1.27 11.48
CA ARG A 84 7.47 -0.53 12.23
C ARG A 84 6.11 -1.19 12.12
N PHE A 85 5.68 -1.56 10.91
CA PHE A 85 4.40 -2.23 10.72
C PHE A 85 4.34 -3.58 11.45
N TYR A 86 5.43 -4.36 11.40
CA TYR A 86 5.52 -5.62 12.13
C TYR A 86 5.37 -5.40 13.64
N GLU A 87 6.10 -4.45 14.21
CA GLU A 87 6.03 -4.12 15.64
C GLU A 87 4.63 -3.65 16.06
N GLU A 88 4.01 -2.75 15.28
CA GLU A 88 2.63 -2.29 15.50
C GLU A 88 1.66 -3.48 15.54
N LYS A 89 1.77 -4.42 14.59
CA LYS A 89 0.89 -5.60 14.55
C LYS A 89 1.15 -6.57 15.70
N CYS A 90 2.40 -6.73 16.13
CA CYS A 90 2.70 -7.50 17.33
C CYS A 90 2.04 -6.89 18.58
N GLN A 91 2.09 -5.57 18.73
CA GLN A 91 1.45 -4.86 19.85
C GLN A 91 -0.08 -4.98 19.81
N GLU A 92 -0.70 -4.77 18.64
CA GLU A 92 -2.14 -4.95 18.46
C GLU A 92 -2.60 -6.36 18.85
N LEU A 93 -1.85 -7.40 18.43
CA LEU A 93 -2.16 -8.78 18.77
C LEU A 93 -2.01 -9.02 20.27
N GLN A 94 -0.94 -8.52 20.89
CA GLN A 94 -0.72 -8.65 22.33
C GLN A 94 -1.85 -7.99 23.13
N GLN A 95 -2.27 -6.79 22.74
CA GLN A 95 -3.36 -6.07 23.39
C GLN A 95 -4.68 -6.85 23.33
N ARG A 96 -5.05 -7.37 22.15
CA ARG A 96 -6.26 -8.20 21.97
C ARG A 96 -6.22 -9.49 22.80
N CYS A 97 -5.05 -10.08 22.97
CA CYS A 97 -4.87 -11.27 23.82
C CYS A 97 -5.03 -10.96 25.32
N VAL A 98 -4.65 -9.76 25.77
CA VAL A 98 -4.87 -9.32 27.15
C VAL A 98 -6.35 -9.02 27.37
N GLU A 99 -6.99 -8.24 26.50
CA GLU A 99 -8.41 -7.92 26.60
C GLU A 99 -9.31 -9.17 26.62
N LYS A 100 -9.01 -10.16 25.79
CA LYS A 100 -9.73 -11.44 25.82
C LYS A 100 -9.54 -12.23 27.12
N ARG A 101 -8.35 -12.15 27.73
CA ARG A 101 -8.12 -12.81 29.03
C ARG A 101 -8.90 -12.13 30.15
N ASP A 102 -8.96 -10.80 30.13
CA ASP A 102 -9.71 -10.05 31.13
C ASP A 102 -11.21 -10.34 31.03
N ILE A 103 -11.77 -10.36 29.82
CA ILE A 103 -13.18 -10.74 29.59
C ILE A 103 -13.45 -12.17 30.09
N ASN A 104 -12.59 -13.14 29.75
CA ASN A 104 -12.76 -14.51 30.22
C ASN A 104 -12.67 -14.61 31.76
N GLN A 105 -11.84 -13.79 32.42
CA GLN A 105 -11.81 -13.74 33.89
C GLN A 105 -13.10 -13.16 34.48
N PHE A 106 -13.77 -12.22 33.82
CA PHE A 106 -15.09 -11.72 34.26
C PHE A 106 -16.21 -12.74 34.00
N GLU A 107 -16.11 -13.56 32.95
CA GLU A 107 -17.05 -14.65 32.70
C GLU A 107 -16.87 -15.80 33.71
N GLU A 108 -15.63 -16.12 34.11
CA GLU A 108 -15.35 -17.13 35.14
C GLU A 108 -15.69 -16.63 36.55
N ASN A 109 -15.52 -15.33 36.82
CA ASN A 109 -15.94 -14.68 38.05
C ASN A 109 -17.35 -14.10 37.88
N GLY A 110 -18.35 -14.96 37.75
CA GLY A 110 -19.75 -14.55 37.62
C GLY A 110 -20.13 -13.48 38.65
N ILE A 111 -20.78 -12.41 38.19
CA ILE A 111 -21.30 -11.34 39.05
C ILE A 111 -22.36 -11.97 39.96
N VAL A 112 -22.02 -12.19 41.23
CA VAL A 112 -22.98 -12.58 42.26
C VAL A 112 -23.80 -11.34 42.60
N VAL A 113 -24.95 -11.20 41.94
CA VAL A 113 -25.96 -10.22 42.34
C VAL A 113 -26.69 -10.81 43.55
N ASP A 114 -26.28 -10.39 44.74
CA ASP A 114 -26.99 -10.70 45.97
C ASP A 114 -28.24 -9.81 46.01
N ALA A 115 -29.35 -10.34 45.51
CA ALA A 115 -30.66 -9.72 45.65
C ALA A 115 -31.27 -10.23 46.95
N ASP A 116 -31.46 -9.33 47.91
CA ASP A 116 -32.16 -9.67 49.15
C ASP A 116 -33.48 -10.37 48.82
N PRO A 117 -33.76 -11.55 49.39
CA PRO A 117 -35.02 -12.22 49.16
C PRO A 117 -36.15 -11.30 49.62
N LEU A 118 -37.07 -11.01 48.71
CA LEU A 118 -38.25 -10.23 49.00
C LEU A 118 -39.07 -10.97 50.08
N ILE A 119 -38.94 -10.55 51.35
CA ILE A 119 -39.70 -11.12 52.45
C ILE A 119 -41.14 -10.64 52.29
N ILE A 120 -41.95 -11.43 51.59
CA ILE A 120 -43.40 -11.24 51.54
C ILE A 120 -43.92 -11.62 52.93
N ASN A 121 -44.07 -10.62 53.79
CA ASN A 121 -44.66 -10.78 55.10
C ASN A 121 -46.09 -11.33 54.92
N GLN A 122 -46.49 -12.33 55.73
CA GLN A 122 -47.78 -13.03 55.60
C GLN A 122 -49.02 -12.13 55.81
N ASN A 123 -48.80 -10.83 56.06
CA ASN A 123 -49.81 -9.81 56.28
C ASN A 123 -49.98 -8.83 55.09
N LEU A 124 -49.30 -9.05 53.96
CA LEU A 124 -49.37 -8.16 52.78
C LEU A 124 -50.57 -8.42 51.88
N VAL A 125 -51.22 -9.58 52.00
CA VAL A 125 -52.43 -9.91 51.24
C VAL A 125 -53.55 -10.25 52.22
N TYR A 126 -54.49 -9.33 52.38
CA TYR A 126 -55.77 -9.62 53.03
C TYR A 126 -56.74 -10.09 51.95
N ILE A 127 -57.06 -11.38 51.93
CA ILE A 127 -58.17 -11.88 51.12
C ILE A 127 -59.43 -11.62 51.95
N GLU A 128 -60.21 -10.62 51.56
CA GLU A 128 -61.53 -10.40 52.17
C GLU A 128 -62.37 -11.67 52.04
N GLN A 129 -62.99 -12.08 53.14
CA GLN A 129 -63.81 -13.27 53.21
C GLN A 129 -65.08 -13.04 52.37
N TRP A 130 -65.14 -13.67 51.20
CA TRP A 130 -66.23 -13.48 50.24
C TRP A 130 -67.57 -14.00 50.78
N THR A 131 -68.59 -13.15 50.78
CA THR A 131 -69.99 -13.58 50.90
C THR A 131 -70.38 -14.27 49.60
N SER A 132 -70.89 -15.50 49.68
CA SER A 132 -71.03 -16.48 48.60
C SER A 132 -71.98 -16.14 47.45
N ASN A 133 -72.36 -14.88 47.23
CA ASN A 133 -73.26 -14.48 46.15
C ASN A 133 -72.59 -13.38 45.32
N GLU A 134 -72.50 -13.61 44.01
CA GLU A 134 -71.97 -12.75 42.93
C GLU A 134 -70.47 -12.85 42.60
N LEU A 135 -70.02 -14.05 42.19
CA LEU A 135 -68.98 -14.13 41.16
C LEU A 135 -69.53 -15.00 40.02
N ASP A 136 -70.17 -14.33 39.06
CA ASP A 136 -70.58 -14.96 37.81
C ASP A 136 -69.34 -15.16 36.92
N LEU A 137 -68.67 -16.31 37.14
CA LEU A 137 -67.49 -16.73 36.39
C LEU A 137 -67.79 -16.97 34.90
N SER A 138 -69.05 -16.90 34.45
CA SER A 138 -69.39 -16.92 33.03
C SER A 138 -68.96 -15.65 32.28
N THR A 139 -68.62 -14.58 33.01
CA THR A 139 -68.08 -13.33 32.44
C THR A 139 -66.55 -13.34 32.27
N LEU A 140 -65.85 -14.31 32.84
CA LEU A 140 -64.40 -14.43 32.64
C LEU A 140 -64.15 -14.96 31.23
N SER A 141 -63.54 -14.12 30.40
CA SER A 141 -62.97 -14.56 29.12
C SER A 141 -62.09 -15.78 29.36
N SER A 142 -62.24 -16.81 28.51
CA SER A 142 -61.46 -18.04 28.59
C SER A 142 -59.96 -17.70 28.78
N PRO A 143 -59.23 -18.46 29.63
CA PRO A 143 -57.84 -18.17 30.00
C PRO A 143 -56.88 -18.28 28.81
N TYR A 144 -57.37 -18.76 27.67
CA TYR A 144 -56.70 -18.79 26.39
C TYR A 144 -57.49 -17.96 25.36
N ARG A 145 -56.75 -17.29 24.48
CA ARG A 145 -57.30 -16.56 23.34
C ARG A 145 -56.78 -17.23 22.07
N THR A 146 -57.66 -17.83 21.30
CA THR A 146 -57.31 -18.38 19.99
C THR A 146 -57.16 -17.23 19.00
N ILE A 147 -55.95 -17.03 18.47
CA ILE A 147 -55.68 -16.03 17.45
C ILE A 147 -55.72 -16.72 16.08
N ALA A 148 -56.51 -16.21 15.15
CA ALA A 148 -56.55 -16.73 13.78
C ALA A 148 -55.23 -16.39 13.07
N CYS A 149 -54.56 -17.40 12.53
CA CYS A 149 -53.28 -17.25 11.85
C CYS A 149 -53.50 -16.52 10.51
N SER A 150 -53.11 -15.24 10.42
CA SER A 150 -52.95 -14.57 9.14
C SER A 150 -51.63 -15.00 8.51
N GLN A 151 -51.64 -15.28 7.20
CA GLN A 151 -50.54 -15.92 6.47
C GLN A 151 -49.28 -15.05 6.30
N ASP A 152 -49.29 -13.78 6.74
CA ASP A 152 -48.40 -12.79 6.15
C ASP A 152 -47.19 -12.33 6.97
N SER A 153 -46.93 -12.82 8.19
CA SER A 153 -45.71 -12.39 8.89
C SER A 153 -45.38 -13.22 10.13
N TRP A 154 -44.72 -14.37 9.97
CA TRP A 154 -44.11 -15.05 11.13
C TRP A 154 -42.72 -15.56 10.77
N ALA A 155 -41.68 -14.87 11.21
CA ALA A 155 -40.38 -15.51 11.41
C ALA A 155 -40.41 -16.12 12.83
N ALA A 156 -40.45 -17.45 12.92
CA ALA A 156 -40.25 -18.12 14.21
C ALA A 156 -38.90 -17.68 14.76
N THR A 157 -38.90 -16.89 15.82
CA THR A 157 -37.69 -16.27 16.35
C THR A 157 -36.85 -17.31 17.07
N THR A 158 -37.51 -18.20 17.83
CA THR A 158 -36.92 -19.38 18.47
C THR A 158 -38.01 -20.31 19.01
N SER A 159 -37.69 -21.59 19.21
CA SER A 159 -38.60 -22.56 19.81
C SER A 159 -37.84 -23.46 20.78
N ASN A 160 -38.52 -23.90 21.84
CA ASN A 160 -38.09 -25.05 22.62
C ASN A 160 -39.16 -26.17 22.54
N ASN A 161 -38.97 -27.23 23.33
CA ASN A 161 -39.85 -28.40 23.31
C ASN A 161 -41.27 -28.11 23.83
N HIS A 162 -41.46 -27.05 24.61
CA HIS A 162 -42.73 -26.71 25.26
C HIS A 162 -43.36 -25.43 24.71
N PHE A 163 -42.55 -24.48 24.24
CA PHE A 163 -42.99 -23.15 23.86
C PHE A 163 -42.40 -22.70 22.53
N LEU A 164 -43.19 -21.92 21.79
CA LEU A 164 -42.81 -21.28 20.54
C LEU A 164 -42.91 -19.76 20.72
N LEU A 165 -41.80 -19.06 20.50
CA LEU A 165 -41.76 -17.61 20.58
C LEU A 165 -41.93 -17.02 19.18
N ILE A 166 -42.94 -16.18 19.02
CA ILE A 166 -43.31 -15.57 17.75
C ILE A 166 -43.36 -14.05 17.90
N ASP A 167 -42.64 -13.34 17.04
CA ASP A 167 -42.69 -11.88 16.96
C ASP A 167 -43.91 -11.43 16.14
N GLN A 168 -44.85 -10.74 16.82
CA GLN A 168 -46.11 -10.20 16.29
C GLN A 168 -46.18 -8.70 16.48
N TYR A 169 -45.34 -7.93 15.78
CA TYR A 169 -45.29 -6.48 15.93
C TYR A 169 -46.69 -5.84 16.12
N PRO A 170 -46.93 -5.13 17.24
CA PRO A 170 -45.94 -4.65 18.23
C PRO A 170 -45.65 -5.62 19.39
N ASN A 171 -46.23 -6.81 19.43
CA ASN A 171 -46.19 -7.72 20.57
C ASN A 171 -45.31 -8.94 20.32
N LEU A 172 -44.58 -9.37 21.35
CA LEU A 172 -43.89 -10.66 21.34
C LEU A 172 -44.77 -11.70 22.03
N CYS A 173 -45.16 -12.76 21.31
CA CYS A 173 -46.10 -13.76 21.81
C CYS A 173 -45.39 -15.09 22.09
N LEU A 174 -45.63 -15.66 23.28
CA LEU A 174 -45.20 -17.00 23.65
C LEU A 174 -46.38 -17.95 23.52
N TYR A 175 -46.26 -18.94 22.64
CA TYR A 175 -47.26 -19.99 22.42
C TYR A 175 -46.85 -21.25 23.17
N ASP A 176 -47.77 -21.80 23.97
CA ASP A 176 -47.67 -23.16 24.52
C ASP A 176 -48.07 -24.16 23.41
N LYS A 177 -47.33 -25.27 23.28
CA LYS A 177 -47.58 -26.28 22.22
C LYS A 177 -48.62 -27.31 22.63
#